data_AF-A0A931XWU4-F1
#
_entry.id   AF-A0A931XWU4-F1
#
_cell.length_a   1.000
_cell.length_b   1.000
_cell.length_c   1.000
_cell.angle_alpha   90.00
_cell.angle_beta   90.00
_cell.angle_gamma   90.00
#
_symmetry.space_group_name_H-M   'P 1'
#
loop_
_entity.id
_entity.type
_entity.pdbx_description
1 polymer ?
#
loop_
_entity_poly.entity_id
_entity_poly.type
_entity_poly.pdbx_seq_one_letter_code
_entity_poly.pdbx_strand_id
1 'polypeptide(L)'
;MLARYTMVRGAPASQLPKGVRQDTRKHTRHVLRPTAELVEAVLGHDDAAAWRDFAKAYHELLAERFAEDRTPFDALADLARSERVYLGCNCPTAKQPDVRRCHTVLALAFMREKYPDLEVVEPK
;
A
#
# COMPACT_ATOMS: atom_id res chain seq x y z
N MET A 1 6.40 -11.16 -7.91
CA MET A 1 5.58 -9.96 -8.20
C MET A 1 4.91 -9.40 -6.96
N LEU A 2 5.04 -8.09 -6.73
CA LEU A 2 4.25 -7.29 -5.78
C LEU A 2 3.34 -6.33 -6.55
N ALA A 3 2.04 -6.35 -6.26
CA ALA A 3 1.06 -5.46 -6.88
C ALA A 3 0.02 -4.99 -5.86
N ARG A 4 -0.89 -4.10 -6.26
CA ARG A 4 -2.07 -3.76 -5.45
C ARG A 4 -3.33 -4.46 -5.93
N TYR A 5 -4.32 -4.53 -5.06
CA TYR A 5 -5.70 -4.85 -5.42
C TYR A 5 -6.69 -4.03 -4.58
N THR A 6 -7.89 -3.83 -5.13
CA THR A 6 -8.99 -3.21 -4.39
C THR A 6 -9.72 -4.27 -3.58
N MET A 7 -9.83 -4.06 -2.27
CA MET A 7 -10.62 -4.91 -1.40
C MET A 7 -12.10 -4.58 -1.54
N VAL A 8 -12.89 -5.55 -2.00
CA VAL A 8 -14.34 -5.45 -2.13
C VAL A 8 -14.99 -6.38 -1.11
N ARG A 9 -15.80 -5.82 -0.21
CA ARG A 9 -16.51 -6.60 0.81
C ARG A 9 -17.55 -7.52 0.15
N GLY A 10 -17.55 -8.79 0.53
CA GLY A 10 -18.50 -9.78 0.02
C GLY A 10 -18.17 -10.31 -1.39
N ALA A 11 -17.07 -9.88 -2.01
CA ALA A 11 -16.63 -10.44 -3.27
C ALA A 11 -16.21 -11.92 -3.08
N PRO A 12 -16.72 -12.86 -3.90
CA PRO A 12 -16.30 -14.25 -3.85
C PRO A 12 -14.80 -14.38 -4.17
N ALA A 13 -14.14 -15.36 -3.57
CA ALA A 13 -12.71 -15.57 -3.76
C ALA A 13 -12.30 -15.78 -5.23
N SER A 14 -13.21 -16.31 -6.07
CA SER A 14 -13.02 -16.49 -7.51
C SER A 14 -12.89 -15.18 -8.29
N GLN A 15 -13.39 -14.06 -7.77
CA GLN A 15 -13.28 -12.73 -8.37
C GLN A 15 -12.05 -11.95 -7.89
N LEU A 16 -11.36 -12.46 -6.87
CA LEU A 16 -10.18 -11.83 -6.30
C LEU A 16 -8.92 -12.38 -6.99
N PRO A 17 -7.82 -11.60 -7.05
CA PRO A 17 -6.59 -12.06 -7.68
C PRO A 17 -6.06 -13.34 -7.01
N LYS A 18 -5.60 -14.29 -7.84
CA LYS A 18 -4.95 -15.52 -7.37
C LYS A 18 -3.55 -15.19 -6.87
N GLY A 19 -3.30 -15.41 -5.58
CA GLY A 19 -2.03 -15.16 -4.92
C GLY A 19 -2.20 -14.84 -3.45
N VAL A 20 -1.11 -14.43 -2.80
CA VAL A 20 -1.12 -14.01 -1.39
C VAL A 20 -1.66 -12.59 -1.29
N ARG A 21 -2.68 -12.38 -0.49
CA ARG A 21 -3.32 -11.07 -0.30
C ARG A 21 -2.95 -10.52 1.08
N GLN A 22 -2.38 -9.32 1.12
CA GLN A 22 -1.96 -8.64 2.33
C GLN A 22 -2.87 -7.44 2.59
N ASP A 23 -3.53 -7.39 3.74
CA ASP A 23 -4.35 -6.24 4.12
C ASP A 23 -3.49 -5.13 4.74
N THR A 24 -3.41 -3.99 4.06
CA THR A 24 -2.55 -2.87 4.45
C THR A 24 -3.35 -1.66 4.98
N ARG A 25 -4.61 -1.86 5.36
CA ARG A 25 -5.44 -0.78 5.91
C ARG A 25 -4.92 -0.33 7.28
N LYS A 26 -5.22 0.91 7.67
CA LYS A 26 -4.74 1.55 8.91
C LYS A 26 -4.93 0.73 10.20
N HIS A 27 -5.92 -0.16 10.23
CA HIS A 27 -6.25 -0.98 11.41
C HIS A 27 -5.49 -2.31 11.48
N THR A 28 -4.73 -2.70 10.45
CA THR A 28 -3.93 -3.94 10.47
C THR A 28 -2.61 -3.72 11.18
N ARG A 29 -1.78 -4.76 11.34
CA ARG A 29 -0.39 -4.65 11.84
C ARG A 29 0.66 -4.70 10.73
N HIS A 30 0.24 -4.56 9.48
CA HIS A 30 1.12 -4.69 8.33
C HIS A 30 2.19 -3.58 8.31
N VAL A 31 3.42 -3.91 7.90
CA VAL A 31 4.55 -2.96 7.91
C VAL A 31 4.30 -1.73 7.02
N LEU A 32 3.63 -1.94 5.88
CA LEU A 32 3.21 -0.90 4.94
C LEU A 32 1.91 -0.15 5.33
N ARG A 33 1.31 -0.37 6.50
CA ARG A 33 0.06 0.33 6.85
C ARG A 33 0.28 1.84 7.04
N PRO A 34 -0.61 2.73 6.59
CA PRO A 34 -0.61 4.11 7.06
C PRO A 34 -1.09 4.17 8.51
N THR A 35 -0.84 5.27 9.22
CA THR A 35 -1.48 5.50 10.52
C THR A 35 -2.91 6.01 10.36
N ALA A 36 -3.69 6.06 11.44
CA ALA A 36 -5.05 6.57 11.37
C ALA A 36 -5.10 8.06 11.08
N GLU A 37 -4.18 8.80 11.69
CA GLU A 37 -4.00 10.24 11.59
C GLU A 37 -3.67 10.64 10.15
N LEU A 38 -2.74 9.92 9.50
CA LEU A 38 -2.41 10.17 8.10
C LEU A 38 -3.62 9.96 7.18
N VAL A 39 -4.39 8.88 7.40
CA VAL A 39 -5.60 8.62 6.60
C VAL A 39 -6.64 9.73 6.80
N GLU A 40 -6.83 10.18 8.04
CA GLU A 40 -7.80 11.23 8.36
C GLU A 40 -7.43 12.58 7.77
N ALA A 41 -6.14 12.88 7.64
CA ALA A 41 -5.65 14.12 7.02
C ALA A 41 -5.93 14.22 5.51
N VAL A 42 -6.25 13.11 4.83
CA VAL A 42 -6.40 13.09 3.37
C VAL A 42 -7.74 12.53 2.88
N LEU A 43 -8.41 11.69 3.68
CA LEU A 43 -9.63 11.00 3.25
C LEU A 43 -10.80 11.98 3.13
N GLY A 44 -11.35 12.13 1.91
CA GLY A 44 -12.44 13.06 1.63
C GLY A 44 -11.97 14.48 1.30
N HIS A 45 -10.67 14.72 1.27
CA HIS A 45 -10.06 15.95 0.77
C HIS A 45 -9.67 15.76 -0.70
N ASP A 46 -10.11 16.66 -1.58
CA ASP A 46 -9.69 16.65 -2.99
C ASP A 46 -8.59 17.69 -3.29
N ASP A 47 -8.01 18.27 -2.25
CA ASP A 47 -6.96 19.26 -2.43
C ASP A 47 -5.60 18.58 -2.66
N ALA A 48 -4.85 19.11 -3.63
CA ALA A 48 -3.55 18.56 -3.99
C ALA A 48 -2.48 18.79 -2.93
N ALA A 49 -2.65 19.75 -2.02
CA ALA A 49 -1.70 20.01 -0.93
C ALA A 49 -1.81 18.93 0.16
N ALA A 50 -3.00 18.60 0.64
CA ALA A 50 -3.23 17.52 1.59
C ALA A 50 -2.71 16.19 1.06
N TRP A 51 -2.87 15.90 -0.24
CA TRP A 51 -2.27 14.69 -0.83
C TRP A 51 -0.74 14.72 -0.81
N ARG A 52 -0.10 15.85 -1.14
CA ARG A 52 1.38 15.97 -1.08
C ARG A 52 1.89 15.80 0.34
N ASP A 53 1.23 16.43 1.31
CA ASP A 53 1.61 16.37 2.72
C ASP A 53 1.45 14.94 3.25
N PHE A 54 0.33 14.28 2.91
CA PHE A 54 0.14 12.85 3.17
C PHE A 54 1.23 11.99 2.55
N ALA A 55 1.55 12.20 1.26
CA ALA A 55 2.52 11.39 0.56
C ALA A 55 3.92 11.51 1.17
N LYS A 56 4.31 12.74 1.54
CA LYS A 56 5.57 13.01 2.25
C LYS A 56 5.60 12.30 3.61
N ALA A 57 4.60 12.55 4.46
CA ALA A 57 4.57 12.00 5.82
C ALA A 57 4.46 10.47 5.82
N TYR A 58 3.73 9.88 4.86
CA TYR A 58 3.65 8.44 4.70
C TYR A 58 4.98 7.84 4.25
N HIS A 59 5.70 8.50 3.34
CA HIS A 59 7.03 8.05 2.93
C HIS A 59 8.03 8.11 4.10
N GLU A 60 8.02 9.20 4.88
CA GLU A 60 8.84 9.36 6.08
C GLU A 60 8.56 8.24 7.08
N LEU A 61 7.28 7.94 7.35
CA LEU A 61 6.87 6.83 8.20
C LEU A 61 7.43 5.47 7.73
N LEU A 62 7.38 5.18 6.43
CA LEU A 62 7.93 3.93 5.91
C LEU A 62 9.45 3.89 6.02
N ALA A 63 10.12 5.01 5.76
CA ALA A 63 11.56 5.13 5.90
C ALA A 63 12.02 4.93 7.35
N GLU A 64 11.32 5.53 8.33
CA GLU A 64 11.56 5.34 9.76
C GLU A 64 11.43 3.86 10.15
N ARG A 65 10.31 3.23 9.80
CA ARG A 65 10.09 1.80 10.07
C ARG A 65 11.14 0.91 9.44
N PHE A 66 11.54 1.23 8.20
CA PHE A 66 12.55 0.47 7.49
C PHE A 66 13.92 0.58 8.14
N ALA A 67 14.27 1.77 8.65
CA ALA A 67 15.51 2.00 9.37
C ALA A 67 15.50 1.35 10.77
N GLU A 68 14.35 1.35 11.45
CA GLU A 68 14.17 0.72 12.76
C GLU A 68 14.24 -0.81 12.69
N ASP A 69 13.46 -1.42 11.80
CA ASP A 69 13.47 -2.86 11.56
C ASP A 69 13.12 -3.16 10.10
N ARG A 70 14.16 -3.54 9.36
CA ARG A 70 14.06 -3.92 7.94
C ARG A 70 13.42 -5.30 7.75
N THR A 71 13.44 -6.17 8.75
CA THR A 71 13.09 -7.59 8.63
C THR A 71 11.69 -7.84 8.05
N PRO A 72 10.63 -7.11 8.46
CA PRO A 72 9.29 -7.32 7.89
C PRO A 72 9.18 -6.87 6.43
N PHE A 73 10.00 -5.89 6.01
CA PHE A 73 10.08 -5.47 4.62
C PHE A 73 10.82 -6.51 3.77
N ASP A 74 11.93 -7.05 4.29
CA ASP A 74 12.67 -8.13 3.62
C ASP A 74 11.79 -9.37 3.45
N ALA A 75 11.07 -9.77 4.50
CA ALA A 75 10.13 -10.89 4.43
C ALA A 75 9.02 -10.67 3.38
N LEU A 76 8.52 -9.44 3.25
CA LEU A 76 7.55 -9.10 2.21
C LEU A 76 8.18 -9.16 0.80
N ALA A 77 9.39 -8.63 0.64
CA ALA A 77 10.11 -8.67 -0.63
C ALA A 77 10.42 -10.12 -1.05
N ASP A 78 10.91 -10.96 -0.14
CA ASP A 78 11.19 -12.37 -0.38
C ASP A 78 9.92 -13.16 -0.74
N LEU A 79 8.83 -12.93 -0.01
CA LEU A 79 7.54 -13.51 -0.36
C LEU A 79 7.10 -13.06 -1.77
N ALA A 80 7.29 -11.79 -2.10
CA ALA A 80 6.95 -11.29 -3.42
C ALA A 80 7.96 -11.71 -4.50
N ARG A 81 9.12 -12.28 -4.20
CA ARG A 81 9.99 -12.93 -5.19
C ARG A 81 9.50 -14.33 -5.54
N SER A 82 8.95 -15.07 -4.59
CA SER A 82 8.46 -16.44 -4.80
C SER A 82 7.00 -16.52 -5.22
N GLU A 83 6.18 -15.56 -4.79
CA GLU A 83 4.73 -15.58 -4.96
C GLU A 83 4.19 -14.32 -5.66
N ARG A 84 2.93 -14.39 -6.06
CA ARG A 84 2.15 -13.20 -6.46
C ARG A 84 1.54 -12.59 -5.22
N VAL A 85 2.07 -11.45 -4.78
CA VAL A 85 1.61 -10.75 -3.58
C VAL A 85 0.80 -9.51 -3.96
N TYR A 86 -0.37 -9.36 -3.33
CA TYR A 86 -1.30 -8.28 -3.58
C TYR A 86 -1.57 -7.46 -2.31
N LEU A 87 -1.15 -6.19 -2.32
CA LEU A 87 -1.43 -5.22 -1.27
C LEU A 87 -2.88 -4.71 -1.40
N GLY A 88 -3.67 -4.97 -0.36
CA GLY A 88 -5.09 -4.64 -0.29
C GLY A 88 -5.35 -3.33 0.42
N CYS A 89 -6.22 -2.51 -0.18
CA CYS A 89 -6.86 -1.34 0.42
C CYS A 89 -8.28 -1.22 -0.13
N ASN A 90 -9.14 -0.46 0.56
CA ASN A 90 -10.51 -0.19 0.11
C ASN A 90 -10.56 0.81 -1.06
N CYS A 91 -9.51 1.58 -1.35
CA CYS A 91 -9.54 2.57 -2.44
C CYS A 91 -9.58 1.89 -3.82
N PRO A 92 -10.31 2.44 -4.80
CA PRO A 92 -11.03 3.72 -4.74
C PRO A 92 -12.35 3.65 -3.94
N THR A 93 -12.74 4.77 -3.34
CA THR A 93 -14.03 4.94 -2.63
C THR A 93 -14.68 6.27 -3.02
N ALA A 94 -15.92 6.52 -2.62
CA ALA A 94 -16.57 7.83 -2.84
C ALA A 94 -15.78 9.01 -2.24
N LYS A 95 -15.07 8.79 -1.12
CA LYS A 95 -14.23 9.81 -0.47
C LYS A 95 -12.80 9.88 -1.04
N GLN A 96 -12.39 8.89 -1.84
CA GLN A 96 -11.08 8.83 -2.47
C GLN A 96 -11.19 8.11 -3.82
N PRO A 97 -11.73 8.78 -4.86
CA PRO A 97 -12.05 8.14 -6.12
C PRO A 97 -10.81 7.89 -6.98
N ASP A 98 -9.75 8.70 -6.87
CA ASP A 98 -8.51 8.51 -7.61
C ASP A 98 -7.64 7.44 -6.94
N VAL A 99 -7.51 6.30 -7.61
CA VAL A 99 -6.71 5.17 -7.16
C VAL A 99 -5.20 5.47 -7.08
N ARG A 100 -4.72 6.42 -7.89
CA ARG A 100 -3.31 6.87 -7.87
C ARG A 100 -3.00 7.65 -6.61
N ARG A 101 -4.03 8.23 -5.96
CA ARG A 101 -3.97 8.86 -4.64
C ARG A 101 -4.29 7.86 -3.52
N CYS A 102 -3.70 6.66 -3.57
CA CYS A 102 -3.85 5.65 -2.53
C CYS A 102 -2.49 5.32 -1.91
N HIS A 103 -2.46 5.09 -0.59
CA HIS A 103 -1.22 4.72 0.12
C HIS A 103 -0.56 3.48 -0.46
N THR A 104 -1.33 2.51 -0.99
CA THR A 104 -0.74 1.31 -1.62
C THR A 104 0.09 1.64 -2.85
N VAL A 105 -0.20 2.73 -3.56
CA VAL A 105 0.62 3.16 -4.70
C VAL A 105 1.97 3.69 -4.21
N LEU A 106 1.95 4.53 -3.17
CA LEU A 106 3.16 5.02 -2.53
C LEU A 106 3.98 3.88 -1.90
N ALA A 107 3.31 2.89 -1.32
CA ALA A 107 3.95 1.71 -0.74
C ALA A 107 4.65 0.86 -1.81
N LEU A 108 4.03 0.67 -2.98
CA LEU A 108 4.65 -0.02 -4.12
C LEU A 108 5.89 0.75 -4.60
N ALA A 109 5.80 2.07 -4.76
CA ALA A 109 6.93 2.90 -5.14
C ALA A 109 8.09 2.79 -4.12
N PHE A 110 7.79 2.83 -2.83
CA PHE A 110 8.78 2.63 -1.75
C PHE A 110 9.46 1.26 -1.84
N MET A 111 8.69 0.18 -2.05
CA MET A 111 9.24 -1.16 -2.21
C MET A 111 10.12 -1.27 -3.45
N ARG A 112 9.75 -0.64 -4.57
CA ARG A 112 10.57 -0.61 -5.79
C ARG A 112 11.90 0.11 -5.56
N GLU A 113 11.87 1.21 -4.81
CA GLU A 113 13.09 1.97 -4.48
C GLU A 113 14.04 1.15 -3.59
N LYS A 114 13.53 0.53 -2.52
CA LYS A 114 14.35 -0.22 -1.55
C LYS A 114 14.78 -1.60 -2.06
N TYR A 115 14.04 -2.17 -3.00
CA TYR A 115 14.30 -3.47 -3.61
C TYR A 115 14.28 -3.37 -5.14
N PRO A 116 15.35 -2.86 -5.78
CA PRO A 116 15.39 -2.62 -7.22
C PRO A 116 15.22 -3.89 -8.09
N ASP A 117 15.51 -5.07 -7.53
CA ASP A 117 15.34 -6.36 -8.17
C ASP A 117 13.90 -6.92 -8.05
N LEU A 118 13.07 -6.30 -7.20
CA LEU A 118 11.69 -6.74 -6.98
C LEU A 118 10.79 -6.31 -8.13
N GLU A 119 10.08 -7.28 -8.73
CA GLU A 119 9.04 -6.99 -9.71
C GLU A 119 7.82 -6.32 -9.04
N VAL A 120 7.70 -5.00 -9.22
CA VAL A 120 6.61 -4.18 -8.67
C VAL A 120 5.69 -3.66 -9.79
N VAL A 121 4.42 -4.06 -9.74
CA VAL A 121 3.38 -3.64 -10.70
C VAL A 121 2.50 -2.54 -10.09
N GLU A 122 2.61 -1.33 -10.62
CA GLU A 122 1.76 -0.19 -10.24
C GLU A 122 0.44 -0.20 -11.02
N PRO A 123 -0.64 0.37 -10.44
CA PRO A 123 -1.88 0.57 -11.18
C PRO A 123 -1.65 1.54 -12.36
N LYS A 124 -2.30 1.25 -13.49
CA LYS A 124 -2.37 2.17 -14.64
C LYS A 124 -3.44 3.23 -14.43
#